data_AF-A0AAN4UUM3-F1
#
_entry.id   AF-A0AAN4UUM3-F1
#
_cell.length_a   1.000
_cell.length_b   1.000
_cell.length_c   1.000
_cell.angle_alpha   90.00
_cell.angle_beta   90.00
_cell.angle_gamma   90.00
#
_symmetry.space_group_name_H-M   'P 1'
#
loop_
_entity.id
_entity.type
_entity.pdbx_description
1 polymer ?
#
loop_
_entity_poly.entity_id
_entity_poly.type
_entity_poly.pdbx_seq_one_letter_code
_entity_poly.pdbx_strand_id
1 'polypeptide(L)'
;MQSKAYPRLAPDPARAWVVAQWVTALVLGLALLFAQALSAQARGTPEGFADLVAKVSPAVVDITTSTMVAASADNAPIVPKGSPFEDFFNNFMDQNGKQRPRRSQALGSGFVISEDGYIVTNNHVIEGADDIRVEFKDGDHYEAKVIGTDPKTDIALLKIKADKPLPFVSFGNSDDVRVGDWVLAVGNPLGQGFSVSAGIISARNRALSGTYDDYFQTDAAINRGNSGGPLFDMGGKVIGVNTAILSPNGGSIGIGFSMASNVVVKVVDQLRKYGETRRGWLGVRIQNVTSDMAEAMGLPKAAGALVTDVPEGPAKKGGIKPGDVIQRFNGKEVADTRDLVRMVADANEDQVVPIVVFRDGKTMTLDVKLGRRESAEQDSGAAKKPTKAPEPAETKALGMTLSPLTAELRDKMGLTPDMQGIVIVGLDESSEAYAKGLREGDLITEAGQAPVASIADFKNRIDEARRAGRKSLLVLIRRNGEPRFVALSVGK
;
A
#
# COMPACT_ATOMS: atom_id res chain seq x y z
N MET A 1 72.56 72.10 -5.01
CA MET A 1 73.37 71.20 -5.87
C MET A 1 72.43 70.19 -6.53
N GLN A 2 72.68 69.88 -7.79
CA GLN A 2 71.78 69.31 -8.79
C GLN A 2 71.33 67.86 -8.47
N SER A 3 70.05 67.54 -8.70
CA SER A 3 69.57 66.16 -8.77
C SER A 3 69.96 65.54 -10.11
N LYS A 4 70.86 64.55 -10.11
CA LYS A 4 71.14 63.70 -11.27
C LYS A 4 69.93 62.78 -11.52
N ALA A 5 69.22 63.00 -12.61
CA ALA A 5 68.26 62.04 -13.13
C ALA A 5 69.02 60.87 -13.79
N TYR A 6 68.87 59.67 -13.25
CA TYR A 6 69.29 58.44 -13.93
C TYR A 6 68.26 58.11 -15.05
N PRO A 7 68.69 57.77 -16.27
CA PRO A 7 67.77 57.35 -17.31
C PRO A 7 67.11 56.02 -16.89
N ARG A 8 65.77 56.02 -16.84
CA ARG A 8 64.98 54.78 -16.73
C ARG A 8 65.23 53.97 -18.00
N LEU A 9 65.95 52.84 -17.88
CA LEU A 9 65.98 51.84 -18.94
C LEU A 9 64.54 51.41 -19.22
N ALA A 10 64.09 51.57 -20.45
CA ALA A 10 62.82 51.01 -20.89
C ALA A 10 62.90 49.48 -20.73
N PRO A 11 61.89 48.83 -20.14
CA PRO A 11 61.90 47.39 -19.97
C PRO A 11 61.97 46.70 -21.33
N ASP A 12 62.94 45.80 -21.47
CA ASP A 12 63.15 45.00 -22.67
C ASP A 12 61.85 44.18 -22.96
N PRO A 13 61.18 44.40 -24.10
CA PRO A 13 59.93 43.71 -24.43
C PRO A 13 60.11 42.19 -24.50
N ALA A 14 61.32 41.70 -24.81
CA ALA A 14 61.61 40.26 -24.81
C ALA A 14 61.57 39.68 -23.39
N ARG A 15 62.05 40.42 -22.39
CA ARG A 15 61.97 39.99 -20.98
C ARG A 15 60.55 39.99 -20.46
N ALA A 16 59.74 40.98 -20.84
CA ALA A 16 58.33 41.03 -20.47
C ALA A 16 57.54 39.84 -21.04
N TRP A 17 57.86 39.42 -22.28
CA TRP A 17 57.23 38.27 -22.92
C TRP A 17 57.59 36.95 -22.24
N VAL A 18 58.87 36.75 -21.90
CA VAL A 18 59.33 35.55 -21.17
C VAL A 18 58.68 35.47 -19.79
N VAL A 19 58.63 36.59 -19.04
CA VAL A 19 57.96 36.63 -17.72
C VAL A 19 56.47 36.30 -17.85
N ALA A 20 55.77 36.82 -18.86
CA ALA A 20 54.37 36.51 -19.10
C ALA A 20 54.14 35.01 -19.40
N GLN A 21 55.04 34.36 -20.14
CA GLN A 21 54.97 32.92 -20.39
C GLN A 21 55.15 32.11 -19.10
N TRP A 22 56.11 32.47 -18.25
CA TRP A 22 56.32 31.80 -16.96
C TRP A 22 55.16 31.99 -16.00
N VAL A 23 54.57 33.19 -15.93
CA VAL A 23 53.36 33.44 -15.12
C VAL A 23 52.18 32.64 -15.65
N THR A 24 52.00 32.58 -16.96
CA THR A 24 50.91 31.79 -17.59
C THR A 24 51.09 30.30 -17.32
N ALA A 25 52.32 29.77 -17.44
CA ALA A 25 52.64 28.39 -17.13
C ALA A 25 52.43 28.07 -15.64
N LEU A 26 52.80 28.99 -14.74
CA LEU A 26 52.57 28.87 -13.30
C LEU A 26 51.07 28.85 -12.97
N VAL A 27 50.29 29.76 -13.56
CA VAL A 27 48.84 29.83 -13.35
C VAL A 27 48.15 28.58 -13.90
N LEU A 28 48.52 28.10 -15.09
CA LEU A 28 48.04 26.84 -15.64
C LEU A 28 48.42 25.65 -14.77
N GLY A 29 49.66 25.61 -14.27
CA GLY A 29 50.13 24.57 -13.35
C GLY A 29 49.35 24.55 -12.04
N LEU A 30 49.09 25.72 -11.44
CA LEU A 30 48.26 25.86 -10.25
C LEU A 30 46.80 25.48 -10.53
N ALA A 31 46.24 25.88 -11.66
CA ALA A 31 44.88 25.51 -12.06
C ALA A 31 44.74 23.98 -12.25
N LEU A 32 45.75 23.33 -12.85
CA LEU A 32 45.82 21.88 -12.97
C LEU A 32 45.93 21.19 -11.60
N LEU A 33 46.75 21.72 -10.69
CA LEU A 33 46.85 21.20 -9.31
C LEU A 33 45.53 21.34 -8.54
N PHE A 34 44.84 22.48 -8.66
CA PHE A 34 43.49 22.66 -8.09
C PHE A 34 42.44 21.77 -8.75
N ALA A 35 42.56 21.49 -10.05
CA ALA A 35 41.70 20.55 -10.75
C ALA A 35 41.90 19.09 -10.29
N GLN A 36 43.10 18.71 -9.84
CA GLN A 36 43.33 17.39 -9.23
C GLN A 36 42.79 17.29 -7.80
N ALA A 37 42.70 18.41 -7.08
CA ALA A 37 42.04 18.49 -5.77
C ALA A 37 40.50 18.38 -5.87
N LEU A 38 39.92 18.67 -7.04
CA LEU A 38 38.56 18.25 -7.42
C LEU A 38 38.53 16.77 -7.82
N SER A 39 39.24 15.92 -7.08
CA SER A 39 38.96 14.50 -7.08
C SER A 39 37.47 14.37 -6.81
N ALA A 40 36.71 13.96 -7.83
CA ALA A 40 35.31 13.68 -7.69
C ALA A 40 35.18 12.80 -6.45
N GLN A 41 34.48 13.27 -5.42
CA GLN A 41 33.99 12.39 -4.39
C GLN A 41 32.98 11.47 -5.07
N ALA A 42 33.49 10.44 -5.74
CA ALA A 42 32.74 9.23 -5.97
C ALA A 42 32.17 8.90 -4.59
N ARG A 43 30.83 8.78 -4.50
CA ARG A 43 30.19 8.26 -3.30
C ARG A 43 30.73 6.86 -3.09
N GLY A 44 31.85 6.77 -2.37
CA GLY A 44 32.51 5.52 -2.07
C GLY A 44 31.53 4.64 -1.32
N THR A 45 31.63 3.33 -1.54
CA THR A 45 31.04 2.37 -0.62
C THR A 45 31.48 2.70 0.81
N PRO A 46 30.61 2.62 1.82
CA PRO A 46 30.99 2.88 3.20
C PRO A 46 32.23 2.05 3.56
N GLU A 47 33.25 2.68 4.18
CA GLU A 47 34.42 1.94 4.70
C GLU A 47 33.98 0.91 5.77
N GLY A 48 32.89 1.20 6.46
CA GLY A 48 32.16 0.31 7.35
C GLY A 48 30.89 0.96 7.88
N PHE A 49 30.12 0.21 8.67
CA PHE A 49 28.87 0.68 9.28
C PHE A 49 29.02 1.03 10.77
N ALA A 50 30.19 0.84 11.37
CA ALA A 50 30.38 0.92 12.83
C ALA A 50 30.00 2.30 13.40
N ASP A 51 30.44 3.40 12.77
CA ASP A 51 30.11 4.76 13.21
C ASP A 51 28.62 5.08 13.06
N LEU A 52 28.02 4.60 11.97
CA LEU A 52 26.58 4.73 11.75
C LEU A 52 25.80 3.98 12.84
N VAL A 53 26.19 2.74 13.15
CA VAL A 53 25.60 1.93 14.22
C VAL A 53 25.74 2.63 15.57
N ALA A 54 26.94 3.10 15.92
CA ALA A 54 27.19 3.81 17.17
C ALA A 54 26.31 5.05 17.32
N LYS A 55 26.07 5.76 16.21
CA LYS A 55 25.20 6.94 16.16
C LYS A 55 23.71 6.62 16.34
N VAL A 56 23.19 5.56 15.69
CA VAL A 56 21.73 5.32 15.63
C VAL A 56 21.21 4.32 16.65
N SER A 57 22.02 3.34 17.08
CA SER A 57 21.57 2.28 17.99
C SER A 57 21.02 2.76 19.34
N PRO A 58 21.50 3.85 19.97
CA PRO A 58 20.92 4.32 21.23
C PRO A 58 19.44 4.68 21.17
N ALA A 59 18.93 5.03 19.98
CA ALA A 59 17.52 5.38 19.77
C ALA A 59 16.65 4.17 19.39
N VAL A 60 17.24 3.00 19.15
CA VAL A 60 16.50 1.77 18.84
C VAL A 60 16.24 1.03 20.15
N VAL A 61 15.05 0.48 20.29
CA VAL A 61 14.58 -0.15 21.52
C VAL A 61 14.01 -1.54 21.25
N ASP A 62 14.08 -2.40 22.26
CA ASP A 62 13.36 -3.66 22.29
C ASP A 62 11.95 -3.44 22.87
N ILE A 63 10.97 -4.13 22.32
CA ILE A 63 9.58 -4.07 22.74
C ILE A 63 9.17 -5.48 23.13
N THR A 64 8.97 -5.64 24.44
CA THR A 64 8.40 -6.86 25.00
C THR A 64 6.94 -6.62 25.31
N THR A 65 6.08 -7.47 24.76
CA THR A 65 4.66 -7.45 25.05
C THR A 65 4.26 -8.70 25.79
N SER A 66 3.24 -8.59 26.63
CA SER A 66 2.68 -9.75 27.29
C SER A 66 1.16 -9.74 27.31
N THR A 67 0.59 -10.92 27.06
CA THR A 67 -0.87 -11.14 27.06
C THR A 67 -1.20 -12.27 28.02
N MET A 68 -2.21 -12.09 28.86
CA MET A 68 -2.77 -13.17 29.68
C MET A 68 -3.74 -13.99 28.84
N VAL A 69 -3.31 -15.20 28.45
CA VAL A 69 -4.20 -16.14 27.77
C VAL A 69 -4.94 -16.95 28.83
N ALA A 70 -6.28 -16.87 28.84
CA ALA A 70 -7.11 -17.75 29.65
C ALA A 70 -6.84 -19.20 29.26
N ALA A 71 -6.59 -20.07 30.23
CA ALA A 71 -6.36 -21.48 29.95
C ALA A 71 -7.67 -22.11 29.43
N SER A 72 -7.77 -22.35 28.12
CA SER A 72 -8.90 -23.10 27.54
C SER A 72 -8.88 -24.54 28.06
N ALA A 73 -10.01 -24.99 28.59
CA ALA A 73 -10.21 -26.36 29.08
C ALA A 73 -10.33 -27.41 27.96
N ASP A 74 -10.44 -26.98 26.69
CA ASP A 74 -10.81 -27.86 25.56
C ASP A 74 -9.65 -28.69 24.96
N ASN A 75 -8.42 -28.55 25.48
CA ASN A 75 -7.24 -29.28 24.99
C ASN A 75 -6.65 -30.28 26.01
N ALA A 76 -7.44 -30.73 26.99
CA ALA A 76 -7.02 -31.85 27.82
C ALA A 76 -6.97 -33.14 26.96
N PRO A 77 -5.87 -33.92 26.98
CA PRO A 77 -5.83 -35.22 26.32
C PRO A 77 -6.96 -36.11 26.84
N ILE A 78 -7.89 -36.50 25.98
CA ILE A 78 -8.99 -37.40 26.35
C ILE A 78 -8.40 -38.82 26.43
N VAL A 79 -8.18 -39.30 27.65
CA VAL A 79 -7.82 -40.70 27.90
C VAL A 79 -9.11 -41.54 27.86
N PRO A 80 -9.17 -42.65 27.10
CA PRO A 80 -10.35 -43.52 27.06
C PRO A 80 -10.67 -44.12 28.43
N LYS A 81 -11.96 -44.11 28.82
CA LYS A 81 -12.44 -44.72 30.08
C LYS A 81 -12.14 -46.22 30.10
N GLY A 82 -11.51 -46.69 31.18
CA GLY A 82 -11.08 -48.07 31.41
C GLY A 82 -9.63 -48.38 31.02
N SER A 83 -8.82 -47.39 30.64
CA SER A 83 -7.41 -47.63 30.27
C SER A 83 -6.51 -47.83 31.51
N PRO A 84 -5.44 -48.64 31.43
CA PRO A 84 -4.47 -48.80 32.52
C PRO A 84 -3.76 -47.50 32.95
N PHE A 85 -3.91 -46.42 32.18
CA PHE A 85 -3.30 -45.11 32.43
C PHE A 85 -4.29 -44.09 33.02
N GLU A 86 -5.56 -44.46 33.22
CA GLU A 86 -6.61 -43.57 33.73
C GLU A 86 -6.29 -43.07 35.16
N ASP A 87 -5.93 -43.98 36.07
CA ASP A 87 -5.59 -43.63 37.47
C ASP A 87 -4.26 -42.86 37.58
N PHE A 88 -3.34 -43.06 36.64
CA PHE A 88 -2.08 -42.32 36.56
C PHE A 88 -2.29 -40.88 36.09
N PHE A 89 -3.14 -40.68 35.07
CA PHE A 89 -3.45 -39.34 34.54
C PHE A 89 -4.35 -38.52 35.48
N ASN A 90 -5.32 -39.15 36.13
CA ASN A 90 -6.21 -38.48 37.09
C ASN A 90 -5.42 -37.92 38.29
N ASN A 91 -4.50 -38.70 38.85
CA ASN A 91 -3.63 -38.25 39.95
C ASN A 91 -2.60 -37.18 39.51
N PHE A 92 -2.12 -37.22 38.26
CA PHE A 92 -1.20 -36.23 37.70
C PHE A 92 -1.89 -34.87 37.44
N MET A 93 -3.17 -34.90 37.04
CA MET A 93 -4.00 -33.71 36.82
C MET A 93 -4.49 -33.08 38.12
N ASP A 94 -4.80 -33.88 39.16
CA ASP A 94 -5.23 -33.36 40.47
C ASP A 94 -4.09 -32.68 41.24
N GLN A 95 -2.83 -33.14 41.10
CA GLN A 95 -1.68 -32.48 41.75
C GLN A 95 -1.20 -31.20 41.06
N ASN A 96 -1.51 -31.02 39.77
CA ASN A 96 -1.17 -29.81 38.98
C ASN A 96 -2.37 -28.87 38.76
N GLY A 97 -3.45 -29.07 39.52
CA GLY A 97 -4.79 -28.49 39.35
C GLY A 97 -4.97 -26.99 39.65
N LYS A 98 -4.12 -26.12 39.08
CA LYS A 98 -4.54 -24.74 38.77
C LYS A 98 -4.15 -24.44 37.33
N GLN A 99 -5.13 -24.54 36.43
CA GLN A 99 -5.12 -23.87 35.13
C GLN A 99 -4.94 -22.36 35.39
N ARG A 100 -3.69 -21.93 35.53
CA ARG A 100 -3.33 -20.52 35.66
C ARG A 100 -3.28 -19.92 34.25
N PRO A 101 -3.77 -18.68 34.07
CA PRO A 101 -3.56 -17.95 32.84
C PRO A 101 -2.09 -18.03 32.42
N ARG A 102 -1.83 -18.44 31.19
CA ARG A 102 -0.45 -18.55 30.69
C ARG A 102 -0.09 -17.20 30.07
N ARG A 103 0.94 -16.56 30.61
CA ARG A 103 1.47 -15.30 30.06
C ARG A 103 2.22 -15.65 28.78
N SER A 104 1.66 -15.27 27.63
CA SER A 104 2.36 -15.31 26.34
C SER A 104 3.18 -14.03 26.22
N GLN A 105 4.40 -14.13 25.71
CA GLN A 105 5.27 -12.97 25.44
C GLN A 105 5.58 -12.91 23.94
N ALA A 106 5.51 -11.71 23.37
CA ALA A 106 6.01 -11.44 22.03
C ALA A 106 7.12 -10.38 22.11
N LEU A 107 8.05 -10.46 21.15
CA LEU A 107 9.25 -9.62 21.08
C LEU A 107 9.29 -8.93 19.71
N GLY A 108 9.60 -7.65 19.70
CA GLY A 108 9.77 -6.83 18.52
C GLY A 108 10.72 -5.67 18.80
N SER A 109 10.95 -4.82 17.80
CA SER A 109 11.75 -3.61 17.95
C SER A 109 10.90 -2.36 17.79
N GLY A 110 11.43 -1.24 18.24
CA GLY A 110 10.94 0.09 17.91
C GLY A 110 12.08 1.10 17.86
N PHE A 111 11.74 2.36 17.62
CA PHE A 111 12.72 3.44 17.68
C PHE A 111 12.10 4.74 18.17
N VAL A 112 12.88 5.48 18.96
CA VAL A 112 12.51 6.77 19.53
C VAL A 112 12.61 7.86 18.45
N ILE A 113 11.54 8.63 18.29
CA ILE A 113 11.43 9.69 17.28
C ILE A 113 11.43 11.10 17.88
N SER A 114 11.47 11.22 19.21
CA SER A 114 11.50 12.50 19.91
C SER A 114 12.10 12.39 21.31
N GLU A 115 12.73 13.47 21.78
CA GLU A 115 13.35 13.55 23.11
C GLU A 115 12.37 13.32 24.25
N ASP A 116 11.09 13.66 24.05
CA ASP A 116 10.03 13.45 25.03
C ASP A 116 9.53 11.99 25.05
N GLY A 117 9.95 11.10 24.15
CA GLY A 117 9.74 9.65 24.26
C GLY A 117 8.57 9.09 23.45
N TYR A 118 8.30 9.63 22.26
CA TYR A 118 7.48 8.93 21.27
C TYR A 118 8.30 7.83 20.59
N ILE A 119 7.70 6.66 20.41
CA ILE A 119 8.33 5.48 19.83
C ILE A 119 7.44 4.93 18.71
N VAL A 120 8.06 4.61 17.58
CA VAL A 120 7.39 3.94 16.46
C VAL A 120 7.75 2.46 16.46
N THR A 121 6.76 1.62 16.18
CA THR A 121 6.91 0.17 15.96
C THR A 121 5.82 -0.33 15.00
N ASN A 122 5.75 -1.64 14.74
CA ASN A 122 4.64 -2.21 13.99
C ASN A 122 3.41 -2.45 14.87
N ASN A 123 2.22 -2.40 14.26
CA ASN A 123 0.98 -2.73 14.96
C ASN A 123 0.96 -4.19 15.44
N HIS A 124 1.36 -5.14 14.60
CA HIS A 124 1.35 -6.57 14.96
C HIS A 124 2.29 -6.92 16.13
N VAL A 125 3.27 -6.07 16.46
CA VAL A 125 4.17 -6.28 17.62
C VAL A 125 3.42 -6.06 18.94
N ILE A 126 2.45 -5.15 18.95
CA ILE A 126 1.72 -4.73 20.15
C ILE A 126 0.25 -5.12 20.17
N GLU A 127 -0.23 -5.76 19.11
CA GLU A 127 -1.62 -6.17 18.99
C GLU A 127 -2.02 -7.16 20.09
N GLY A 128 -3.09 -6.85 20.82
CA GLY A 128 -3.61 -7.69 21.90
C GLY A 128 -2.72 -7.78 23.14
N ALA A 129 -1.73 -6.89 23.29
CA ALA A 129 -0.87 -6.82 24.47
C ALA A 129 -1.58 -6.15 25.65
N ASP A 130 -1.48 -6.75 26.84
CA ASP A 130 -1.97 -6.15 28.09
C ASP A 130 -0.93 -5.19 28.70
N ASP A 131 0.35 -5.54 28.59
CA ASP A 131 1.50 -4.79 29.11
C ASP A 131 2.55 -4.68 27.99
N ILE A 132 3.08 -3.47 27.80
CA ILE A 132 4.11 -3.16 26.79
C ILE A 132 5.29 -2.53 27.51
N ARG A 133 6.45 -3.17 27.42
CA ARG A 133 7.70 -2.67 27.97
C ARG A 133 8.68 -2.36 26.86
N VAL A 134 9.34 -1.24 27.02
CA VAL A 134 10.40 -0.75 26.14
C VAL A 134 11.72 -0.86 26.88
N GLU A 135 12.72 -1.46 26.26
CA GLU A 135 14.07 -1.61 26.78
C GLU A 135 15.10 -0.94 25.85
N PHE A 136 15.94 -0.11 26.43
CA PHE A 136 17.04 0.58 25.75
C PHE A 136 18.33 -0.24 25.80
N LYS A 137 19.28 0.11 24.93
CA LYS A 137 20.58 -0.58 24.83
C LYS A 137 21.42 -0.52 26.11
N ASP A 138 21.25 0.50 26.92
CA ASP A 138 21.92 0.66 28.22
C ASP A 138 21.25 -0.14 29.36
N GLY A 139 20.13 -0.80 29.08
CA GLY A 139 19.35 -1.59 30.04
C GLY A 139 18.26 -0.80 30.76
N ASP A 140 18.03 0.47 30.39
CA ASP A 140 16.88 1.21 30.94
C ASP A 140 15.57 0.64 30.41
N HIS A 141 14.58 0.45 31.29
CA HIS A 141 13.27 -0.08 30.93
C HIS A 141 12.13 0.89 31.29
N TYR A 142 11.15 0.99 30.41
CA TYR A 142 9.99 1.86 30.58
C TYR A 142 8.69 1.14 30.21
N GLU A 143 7.63 1.42 30.97
CA GLU A 143 6.26 1.05 30.55
C GLU A 143 5.79 2.01 29.45
N ALA A 144 5.26 1.46 28.37
CA ALA A 144 4.80 2.22 27.23
C ALA A 144 3.27 2.27 27.13
N LYS A 145 2.76 3.45 26.81
CA LYS A 145 1.34 3.66 26.49
C LYS A 145 1.14 3.69 24.99
N VAL A 146 0.10 3.01 24.52
CA VAL A 146 -0.34 3.13 23.13
C VAL A 146 -0.99 4.49 22.95
N ILE A 147 -0.44 5.31 22.04
CA ILE A 147 -1.05 6.57 21.60
C ILE A 147 -2.08 6.30 20.51
N GLY A 148 -1.78 5.36 19.62
CA GLY A 148 -2.69 4.91 18.58
C GLY A 148 -2.05 3.85 17.70
N THR A 149 -2.87 3.20 16.88
CA THR A 149 -2.44 2.17 15.93
C THR A 149 -3.11 2.35 14.57
N ASP A 150 -2.44 1.86 13.54
CA ASP A 150 -2.96 1.77 12.18
C ASP A 150 -2.71 0.36 11.63
N PRO A 151 -3.69 -0.55 11.79
CA PRO A 151 -3.56 -1.92 11.33
C PRO A 151 -3.37 -2.05 9.81
N LYS A 152 -3.82 -1.06 9.01
CA LYS A 152 -3.78 -1.15 7.55
C LYS A 152 -2.39 -0.87 6.98
N THR A 153 -1.56 -0.08 7.66
CA THR A 153 -0.14 0.12 7.32
C THR A 153 0.79 -0.62 8.29
N ASP A 154 0.21 -1.33 9.26
CA ASP A 154 0.93 -2.05 10.31
C ASP A 154 1.88 -1.14 11.12
N ILE A 155 1.44 0.07 11.48
CA ILE A 155 2.23 1.04 12.27
C ILE A 155 1.54 1.32 13.60
N ALA A 156 2.32 1.44 14.66
CA ALA A 156 1.85 1.87 15.98
C ALA A 156 2.73 2.99 16.53
N LEU A 157 2.10 3.89 17.30
CA LEU A 157 2.76 4.96 18.02
C LEU A 157 2.61 4.73 19.52
N LEU A 158 3.74 4.62 20.20
CA LEU A 158 3.84 4.46 21.64
C LEU A 158 4.40 5.73 22.29
N LYS A 159 4.17 5.87 23.60
CA LYS A 159 4.71 6.93 24.43
C LYS A 159 5.21 6.37 25.76
N ILE A 160 6.46 6.68 26.10
CA ILE A 160 7.05 6.41 27.41
C ILE A 160 7.23 7.71 28.21
N LYS A 161 7.53 7.58 29.49
CA LYS A 161 7.92 8.70 30.36
C LYS A 161 9.32 8.42 30.90
N ALA A 162 10.26 9.28 30.58
CA ALA A 162 11.62 9.24 31.08
C ALA A 162 11.94 10.54 31.82
N ASP A 163 12.82 10.47 32.83
CA ASP A 163 13.21 11.63 33.64
C ASP A 163 14.28 12.49 32.95
N LYS A 164 14.86 12.00 31.85
CA LYS A 164 15.92 12.66 31.07
C LYS A 164 15.55 12.67 29.57
N PRO A 165 16.06 13.64 28.79
CA PRO A 165 15.90 13.63 27.34
C PRO A 165 16.43 12.32 26.73
N LEU A 166 15.62 11.70 25.88
CA LEU A 166 15.94 10.42 25.25
C LEU A 166 16.72 10.60 23.95
N PRO A 167 17.68 9.70 23.63
CA PRO A 167 18.27 9.65 22.30
C PRO A 167 17.20 9.30 21.27
N PHE A 168 17.18 10.00 20.14
CA PHE A 168 16.16 9.82 19.10
C PHE A 168 16.75 9.93 17.69
N VAL A 169 16.02 9.41 16.71
CA VAL A 169 16.34 9.51 15.29
C VAL A 169 15.28 10.31 14.55
N SER A 170 15.65 10.87 13.39
CA SER A 170 14.72 11.59 12.52
C SER A 170 14.43 10.78 11.26
N PHE A 171 13.24 10.98 10.71
CA PHE A 171 12.89 10.46 9.39
C PHE A 171 13.70 11.14 8.29
N GLY A 172 14.06 10.36 7.28
CA GLY A 172 14.56 10.82 5.99
C GLY A 172 13.43 10.83 4.96
N ASN A 173 13.70 11.38 3.78
CA ASN A 173 12.74 11.38 2.67
C ASN A 173 12.86 10.08 1.87
N SER A 174 11.91 9.16 2.04
CA SER A 174 11.87 7.91 1.28
C SER A 174 11.57 8.11 -0.21
N ASP A 175 11.05 9.27 -0.63
CA ASP A 175 10.81 9.55 -2.05
C ASP A 175 12.12 9.69 -2.84
N ASP A 176 13.21 10.11 -2.20
CA ASP A 176 14.53 10.32 -2.81
C ASP A 176 15.37 9.03 -2.90
N VAL A 177 14.93 7.96 -2.23
CA VAL A 177 15.65 6.68 -2.15
C VAL A 177 15.59 5.91 -3.46
N ARG A 178 16.70 5.32 -3.90
CA ARG A 178 16.80 4.59 -5.17
C ARG A 178 17.16 3.13 -4.95
N VAL A 179 16.78 2.30 -5.92
CA VAL A 179 17.26 0.91 -6.01
C VAL A 179 18.79 0.92 -6.10
N GLY A 180 19.44 0.13 -5.25
CA GLY A 180 20.89 0.07 -5.10
C GLY A 180 21.47 0.98 -4.02
N ASP A 181 20.70 1.89 -3.42
CA ASP A 181 21.19 2.68 -2.28
C ASP A 181 21.39 1.75 -1.07
N TRP A 182 22.51 1.92 -0.37
CA TRP A 182 22.84 1.17 0.86
C TRP A 182 21.88 1.49 1.99
N VAL A 183 21.56 0.46 2.76
CA VAL A 183 20.69 0.55 3.94
C VAL A 183 21.19 -0.28 5.09
N LEU A 184 20.83 0.14 6.30
CA LEU A 184 21.13 -0.55 7.54
C LEU A 184 19.83 -0.81 8.31
N ALA A 185 19.47 -2.08 8.48
CA ALA A 185 18.38 -2.49 9.35
C ALA A 185 18.91 -2.73 10.77
N VAL A 186 18.22 -2.19 11.77
CA VAL A 186 18.62 -2.29 13.18
C VAL A 186 17.43 -2.78 14.00
N GLY A 187 17.69 -3.71 14.92
CA GLY A 187 16.68 -4.23 15.85
C GLY A 187 17.29 -5.15 16.90
N ASN A 188 16.46 -5.74 17.76
CA ASN A 188 16.88 -6.69 18.80
C ASN A 188 16.17 -8.05 18.60
N PRO A 189 16.74 -8.95 17.78
CA PRO A 189 16.15 -10.27 17.57
C PRO A 189 16.28 -11.12 18.83
N LEU A 190 15.14 -11.64 19.31
CA LEU A 190 15.07 -12.72 20.31
C LEU A 190 15.61 -12.38 21.72
N GLY A 191 15.78 -11.10 22.06
CA GLY A 191 16.28 -10.67 23.37
C GLY A 191 17.75 -11.05 23.65
N GLN A 192 18.52 -11.41 22.61
CA GLN A 192 19.93 -11.82 22.73
C GLN A 192 20.91 -10.67 22.53
N GLY A 193 20.41 -9.47 22.23
CA GLY A 193 21.20 -8.25 22.04
C GLY A 193 20.96 -7.61 20.67
N PHE A 194 21.15 -6.29 20.64
CA PHE A 194 21.00 -5.48 19.43
C PHE A 194 21.80 -6.05 18.25
N SER A 195 21.11 -6.29 17.14
CA SER A 195 21.67 -6.78 15.89
C SER A 195 21.52 -5.73 14.79
N VAL A 196 22.45 -5.76 13.84
CA VAL A 196 22.43 -4.91 12.67
C VAL A 196 22.67 -5.75 11.43
N SER A 197 21.96 -5.43 10.36
CA SER A 197 22.19 -6.05 9.05
C SER A 197 22.23 -4.96 7.97
N ALA A 198 23.20 -5.07 7.08
CA ALA A 198 23.37 -4.15 5.96
C ALA A 198 22.90 -4.83 4.68
N GLY A 199 22.44 -4.02 3.73
CA GLY A 199 22.02 -4.45 2.41
C GLY A 199 21.78 -3.23 1.52
N ILE A 200 21.01 -3.42 0.46
CA ILE A 200 20.60 -2.37 -0.47
C ILE A 200 19.08 -2.37 -0.62
N ILE A 201 18.54 -1.26 -1.11
CA ILE A 201 17.18 -1.26 -1.66
C ILE A 201 17.17 -2.09 -2.94
N SER A 202 16.50 -3.24 -2.90
CA SER A 202 16.37 -4.15 -4.04
C SER A 202 15.20 -3.77 -4.97
N ALA A 203 14.13 -3.18 -4.43
CA ALA A 203 12.97 -2.69 -5.20
C ALA A 203 12.14 -1.66 -4.41
N ARG A 204 11.27 -0.91 -5.12
CA ARG A 204 10.31 0.05 -4.55
C ARG A 204 8.87 -0.27 -4.94
N ASN A 205 7.90 0.37 -4.26
CA ASN A 205 6.47 0.35 -4.57
C ASN A 205 5.84 -1.05 -4.61
N ARG A 206 6.38 -2.00 -3.82
CA ARG A 206 5.87 -3.38 -3.74
C ARG A 206 4.57 -3.39 -2.94
N ALA A 207 3.53 -4.01 -3.51
CA ALA A 207 2.31 -4.35 -2.79
C ALA A 207 2.41 -5.80 -2.33
N LEU A 208 2.10 -6.06 -1.05
CA LEU A 208 2.10 -7.39 -0.45
C LEU A 208 0.68 -7.90 -0.26
N SER A 209 -0.21 -7.06 0.27
CA SER A 209 -1.57 -7.49 0.65
C SER A 209 -2.61 -6.36 0.72
N GLY A 210 -2.21 -5.09 0.57
CA GLY A 210 -3.08 -3.94 0.85
C GLY A 210 -2.98 -2.78 -0.13
N THR A 211 -3.94 -1.87 -0.06
CA THR A 211 -4.01 -0.68 -0.93
C THR A 211 -3.15 0.49 -0.46
N TYR A 212 -2.53 0.37 0.72
CA TYR A 212 -1.65 1.38 1.33
C TYR A 212 -0.18 0.94 1.37
N ASP A 213 0.14 -0.11 0.61
CA ASP A 213 1.46 -0.71 0.57
C ASP A 213 2.41 0.15 -0.28
N ASP A 214 3.32 0.86 0.38
CA ASP A 214 4.53 1.43 -0.22
C ASP A 214 5.76 0.83 0.47
N TYR A 215 5.98 -0.47 0.24
CA TYR A 215 7.12 -1.17 0.80
C TYR A 215 8.38 -0.99 -0.06
N PHE A 216 9.48 -0.72 0.62
CA PHE A 216 10.81 -1.05 0.14
C PHE A 216 11.05 -2.54 0.26
N GLN A 217 11.62 -3.12 -0.79
CA GLN A 217 12.25 -4.44 -0.73
C GLN A 217 13.74 -4.23 -0.46
N THR A 218 14.29 -4.97 0.50
CA THR A 218 15.72 -4.96 0.85
C THR A 218 16.25 -6.38 1.00
N ASP A 219 17.53 -6.57 0.70
CA ASP A 219 18.27 -7.81 0.95
C ASP A 219 19.00 -7.80 2.31
N ALA A 220 18.93 -6.69 3.05
CA ALA A 220 19.34 -6.64 4.45
C ALA A 220 18.56 -7.71 5.24
N ALA A 221 19.26 -8.49 6.05
CA ALA A 221 18.65 -9.58 6.78
C ALA A 221 17.63 -9.08 7.81
N ILE A 222 16.35 -9.27 7.54
CA ILE A 222 15.24 -9.03 8.47
C ILE A 222 14.79 -10.37 9.03
N ASN A 223 14.74 -10.51 10.35
CA ASN A 223 14.29 -11.72 11.05
C ASN A 223 13.32 -11.34 12.17
N ARG A 224 12.74 -12.34 12.83
CA ARG A 224 11.91 -12.13 14.03
C ARG A 224 12.69 -11.29 15.06
N GLY A 225 12.05 -10.21 15.51
CA GLY A 225 12.59 -9.24 16.47
C GLY A 225 13.29 -8.02 15.85
N ASN A 226 13.57 -8.00 14.53
CA ASN A 226 13.84 -6.73 13.83
C ASN A 226 12.54 -6.03 13.36
N SER A 227 11.40 -6.73 13.37
CA SER A 227 10.08 -6.16 13.08
C SER A 227 9.78 -4.98 13.99
N GLY A 228 9.33 -3.86 13.41
CA GLY A 228 9.10 -2.59 14.06
C GLY A 228 10.34 -1.71 14.21
N GLY A 229 11.53 -2.26 13.97
CA GLY A 229 12.80 -1.52 13.98
C GLY A 229 12.99 -0.67 12.71
N PRO A 230 13.90 0.32 12.76
CA PRO A 230 14.14 1.22 11.64
C PRO A 230 15.02 0.61 10.54
N LEU A 231 14.77 1.06 9.30
CA LEU A 231 15.68 0.95 8.17
C LEU A 231 16.32 2.33 7.92
N PHE A 232 17.64 2.42 8.07
CA PHE A 232 18.40 3.65 7.93
C PHE A 232 19.05 3.80 6.56
N ASP A 233 19.13 5.04 6.08
CA ASP A 233 20.09 5.43 5.04
C ASP A 233 21.51 5.63 5.62
N MET A 234 22.48 5.92 4.75
CA MET A 234 23.86 6.15 5.16
C MET A 234 24.08 7.45 5.95
N GLY A 235 23.08 8.34 6.01
CA GLY A 235 23.10 9.53 6.87
C GLY A 235 22.62 9.26 8.30
N GLY A 236 22.04 8.08 8.56
CA GLY A 236 21.39 7.72 9.81
C GLY A 236 19.99 8.30 9.94
N LYS A 237 19.31 8.56 8.83
CA LYS A 237 17.90 8.93 8.80
C LYS A 237 17.04 7.70 8.53
N VAL A 238 15.88 7.62 9.21
CA VAL A 238 14.94 6.52 9.05
C VAL A 238 14.21 6.68 7.73
N ILE A 239 14.43 5.76 6.79
CA ILE A 239 13.76 5.73 5.49
C ILE A 239 12.65 4.68 5.42
N GLY A 240 12.57 3.77 6.40
CA GLY A 240 11.44 2.86 6.53
C GLY A 240 11.40 2.11 7.87
N VAL A 241 10.34 1.32 8.05
CA VAL A 241 10.11 0.49 9.24
C VAL A 241 10.04 -0.99 8.82
N ASN A 242 10.98 -1.79 9.32
CA ASN A 242 11.09 -3.22 9.00
C ASN A 242 9.81 -3.94 9.43
N THR A 243 9.10 -4.58 8.49
CA THR A 243 7.75 -5.09 8.75
C THR A 243 7.63 -6.60 8.54
N ALA A 244 8.01 -7.09 7.37
CA ALA A 244 7.77 -8.48 6.98
C ALA A 244 8.93 -9.06 6.16
N ILE A 245 8.91 -10.39 6.00
CA ILE A 245 9.78 -11.12 5.08
C ILE A 245 8.97 -12.08 4.23
N LEU A 246 9.44 -12.34 3.02
CA LEU A 246 8.99 -13.51 2.27
C LEU A 246 9.91 -14.68 2.63
N SER A 247 9.38 -15.68 3.32
CA SER A 247 10.17 -16.82 3.78
C SER A 247 9.36 -18.12 3.81
N PRO A 248 9.87 -19.21 3.20
CA PRO A 248 9.25 -20.54 3.32
C PRO A 248 9.35 -21.14 4.73
N ASN A 249 10.39 -20.79 5.51
CA ASN A 249 10.72 -21.42 6.79
C ASN A 249 10.78 -20.44 7.98
N GLY A 250 10.49 -19.16 7.76
CA GLY A 250 10.51 -18.11 8.77
C GLY A 250 11.87 -17.42 9.00
N GLY A 251 12.92 -17.81 8.27
CA GLY A 251 14.22 -17.10 8.24
C GLY A 251 14.39 -16.22 7.01
N SER A 252 15.24 -15.18 7.09
CA SER A 252 15.55 -14.34 5.92
C SER A 252 16.18 -15.15 4.78
N ILE A 253 15.66 -14.96 3.56
CA ILE A 253 16.27 -15.44 2.31
C ILE A 253 16.74 -14.28 1.42
N GLY A 254 16.94 -13.09 2.00
CA GLY A 254 17.30 -11.87 1.26
C GLY A 254 16.12 -11.14 0.62
N ILE A 255 14.89 -11.38 1.10
CA ILE A 255 13.68 -10.69 0.65
C ILE A 255 12.94 -10.15 1.88
N GLY A 256 13.38 -8.99 2.35
CA GLY A 256 12.75 -8.23 3.43
C GLY A 256 11.93 -7.05 2.93
N PHE A 257 10.92 -6.66 3.71
CA PHE A 257 10.03 -5.55 3.40
C PHE A 257 9.99 -4.52 4.53
N SER A 258 10.12 -3.24 4.15
CA SER A 258 10.05 -2.10 5.08
C SER A 258 9.05 -1.07 4.58
N MET A 259 8.12 -0.63 5.44
CA MET A 259 7.17 0.42 5.11
C MET A 259 7.91 1.76 4.97
N ALA A 260 7.77 2.45 3.83
CA ALA A 260 8.51 3.66 3.53
C ALA A 260 8.16 4.84 4.46
N SER A 261 9.14 5.69 4.79
CA SER A 261 8.98 6.78 5.77
C SER A 261 7.94 7.83 5.36
N ASN A 262 7.73 8.08 4.06
CA ASN A 262 6.67 8.96 3.54
C ASN A 262 5.26 8.52 3.97
N VAL A 263 5.00 7.22 4.14
CA VAL A 263 3.76 6.68 4.69
C VAL A 263 3.78 6.79 6.21
N VAL A 264 4.86 6.32 6.84
CA VAL A 264 4.99 6.26 8.31
C VAL A 264 4.83 7.63 8.96
N VAL A 265 5.46 8.68 8.41
CA VAL A 265 5.37 10.05 8.94
C VAL A 265 3.91 10.54 8.97
N LYS A 266 3.16 10.34 7.88
CA LYS A 266 1.75 10.73 7.81
C LYS A 266 0.89 10.00 8.83
N VAL A 267 1.15 8.71 9.04
CA VAL A 267 0.44 7.88 10.02
C VAL A 267 0.77 8.36 11.43
N VAL A 268 2.05 8.50 11.77
CA VAL A 268 2.52 8.97 13.08
C VAL A 268 1.95 10.34 13.42
N ASP A 269 1.91 11.27 12.48
CA ASP A 269 1.33 12.60 12.68
C ASP A 269 -0.16 12.53 13.04
N GLN A 270 -0.93 11.66 12.37
CA GLN A 270 -2.34 11.45 12.67
C GLN A 270 -2.55 10.77 14.02
N LEU A 271 -1.79 9.71 14.31
CA LEU A 271 -1.86 9.01 15.60
C LEU A 271 -1.51 9.96 16.74
N ARG A 272 -0.49 10.81 16.58
CA ARG A 272 -0.11 11.80 17.59
C ARG A 272 -1.20 12.84 17.83
N LYS A 273 -1.90 13.26 16.78
CA LYS A 273 -2.89 14.34 16.85
C LYS A 273 -4.28 13.87 17.26
N TYR A 274 -4.69 12.68 16.83
CA TYR A 274 -6.07 12.20 16.95
C TYR A 274 -6.20 10.86 17.69
N GLY A 275 -5.09 10.15 17.93
CA GLY A 275 -5.09 8.79 18.46
C GLY A 275 -5.46 7.70 17.45
N GLU A 276 -5.85 8.09 16.24
CA GLU A 276 -6.31 7.19 15.16
C GLU A 276 -5.97 7.80 13.79
N THR A 277 -6.00 6.96 12.74
CA THR A 277 -5.87 7.45 11.36
C THR A 277 -7.23 7.81 10.77
N ARG A 278 -7.27 8.89 9.99
CA ARG A 278 -8.47 9.45 9.38
C ARG A 278 -8.26 9.54 7.89
N ARG A 279 -8.81 8.54 7.17
CA ARG A 279 -8.66 8.41 5.72
C ARG A 279 -9.94 8.81 5.02
N GLY A 280 -9.79 9.56 3.93
CA GLY A 280 -10.86 9.85 3.01
C GLY A 280 -11.51 8.57 2.47
N TRP A 281 -12.83 8.62 2.32
CA TRP A 281 -13.63 7.59 1.67
C TRP A 281 -14.47 8.22 0.58
N LEU A 282 -14.32 7.71 -0.64
CA LEU A 282 -15.11 8.18 -1.78
C LEU A 282 -16.41 7.39 -1.95
N GLY A 283 -16.46 6.10 -1.59
CA GLY A 283 -17.68 5.28 -1.71
C GLY A 283 -18.01 4.87 -3.14
N VAL A 284 -17.04 4.29 -3.85
CA VAL A 284 -17.20 3.76 -5.22
C VAL A 284 -16.65 2.35 -5.33
N ARG A 285 -17.27 1.52 -6.18
CA ARG A 285 -16.63 0.30 -6.71
C ARG A 285 -16.01 0.66 -8.06
N ILE A 286 -14.80 0.20 -8.31
CA ILE A 286 -14.00 0.61 -9.47
C ILE A 286 -13.32 -0.57 -10.16
N GLN A 287 -13.03 -0.41 -11.45
CA GLN A 287 -12.19 -1.32 -12.23
C GLN A 287 -11.26 -0.54 -13.17
N ASN A 288 -10.19 -1.17 -13.61
CA ASN A 288 -9.29 -0.57 -14.60
C ASN A 288 -9.97 -0.47 -15.96
N VAL A 289 -9.65 0.60 -16.70
CA VAL A 289 -10.10 0.80 -18.08
C VAL A 289 -9.19 0.03 -19.04
N THR A 290 -9.75 -0.88 -19.84
CA THR A 290 -9.02 -1.54 -20.93
C THR A 290 -9.15 -0.75 -22.24
N SER A 291 -8.29 -1.04 -23.22
CA SER A 291 -8.35 -0.40 -24.54
C SER A 291 -9.71 -0.55 -25.23
N ASP A 292 -10.32 -1.74 -25.13
CA ASP A 292 -11.64 -2.01 -25.72
C ASP A 292 -12.75 -1.23 -25.01
N MET A 293 -12.66 -1.07 -23.67
CA MET A 293 -13.60 -0.24 -22.92
C MET A 293 -13.45 1.23 -23.30
N ALA A 294 -12.22 1.71 -23.43
CA ALA A 294 -11.95 3.08 -23.85
C ALA A 294 -12.53 3.37 -25.24
N GLU A 295 -12.36 2.45 -26.20
CA GLU A 295 -12.97 2.55 -27.53
C GLU A 295 -14.50 2.59 -27.45
N ALA A 296 -15.11 1.64 -26.72
CA ALA A 296 -16.56 1.54 -26.59
C ALA A 296 -17.19 2.79 -25.96
N MET A 297 -16.45 3.49 -25.09
CA MET A 297 -16.87 4.71 -24.40
C MET A 297 -16.51 6.00 -25.14
N GLY A 298 -15.70 5.93 -26.20
CA GLY A 298 -15.16 7.11 -26.88
C GLY A 298 -14.11 7.87 -26.06
N LEU A 299 -13.41 7.19 -25.15
CA LEU A 299 -12.30 7.77 -24.39
C LEU A 299 -11.07 7.94 -25.29
N PRO A 300 -10.34 9.07 -25.21
CA PRO A 300 -9.10 9.27 -25.98
C PRO A 300 -7.98 8.30 -25.61
N LYS A 301 -7.97 7.81 -24.36
CA LYS A 301 -6.94 6.92 -23.82
C LYS A 301 -7.54 5.95 -22.81
N ALA A 302 -7.02 4.73 -22.77
CA ALA A 302 -7.30 3.76 -21.71
C ALA A 302 -6.54 4.13 -20.43
N ALA A 303 -7.06 5.11 -19.70
CA ALA A 303 -6.53 5.55 -18.40
C ALA A 303 -7.68 5.99 -17.50
N GLY A 304 -7.43 6.00 -16.19
CA GLY A 304 -8.42 6.34 -15.16
C GLY A 304 -9.02 5.12 -14.48
N ALA A 305 -9.96 5.38 -13.58
CA ALA A 305 -10.70 4.37 -12.84
C ALA A 305 -12.18 4.40 -13.27
N LEU A 306 -12.64 3.30 -13.88
CA LEU A 306 -14.04 3.13 -14.28
C LEU A 306 -14.87 2.77 -13.05
N VAL A 307 -15.90 3.57 -12.76
CA VAL A 307 -16.84 3.36 -11.66
C VAL A 307 -17.85 2.29 -12.06
N THR A 308 -17.82 1.15 -11.38
CA THR A 308 -18.73 0.02 -11.63
C THR A 308 -20.01 0.10 -10.81
N ASP A 309 -19.94 0.76 -9.65
CA ASP A 309 -21.07 0.93 -8.73
C ASP A 309 -20.82 2.13 -7.82
N VAL A 310 -21.91 2.72 -7.35
CA VAL A 310 -21.87 3.81 -6.37
C VAL A 310 -22.82 3.50 -5.23
N PRO A 311 -22.34 2.79 -4.18
CA PRO A 311 -23.11 2.56 -2.96
C PRO A 311 -23.54 3.87 -2.29
N GLU A 312 -24.44 3.79 -1.31
CA GLU A 312 -24.74 4.95 -0.46
C GLU A 312 -23.46 5.51 0.15
N GLY A 313 -23.22 6.81 -0.03
CA GLY A 313 -21.98 7.42 0.40
C GLY A 313 -21.61 8.74 -0.30
N PRO A 314 -20.39 9.23 -0.04
CA PRO A 314 -19.85 10.49 -0.56
C PRO A 314 -19.99 10.67 -2.07
N ALA A 315 -19.55 9.70 -2.86
CA ALA A 315 -19.63 9.73 -4.32
C ALA A 315 -21.06 9.86 -4.83
N LYS A 316 -22.00 9.13 -4.22
CA LYS A 316 -23.42 9.21 -4.58
C LYS A 316 -23.98 10.61 -4.32
N LYS A 317 -23.68 11.18 -3.16
CA LYS A 317 -24.05 12.57 -2.80
C LYS A 317 -23.39 13.60 -3.72
N GLY A 318 -22.16 13.33 -4.15
CA GLY A 318 -21.40 14.15 -5.10
C GLY A 318 -21.79 13.97 -6.56
N GLY A 319 -22.79 13.12 -6.85
CA GLY A 319 -23.32 12.93 -8.20
C GLY A 319 -22.46 12.07 -9.13
N ILE A 320 -21.50 11.31 -8.61
CA ILE A 320 -20.79 10.26 -9.35
C ILE A 320 -21.78 9.13 -9.65
N LYS A 321 -21.68 8.54 -10.84
CA LYS A 321 -22.57 7.49 -11.33
C LYS A 321 -21.78 6.28 -11.83
N PRO A 322 -22.39 5.07 -11.84
CA PRO A 322 -21.85 3.95 -12.60
C PRO A 322 -21.63 4.34 -14.06
N GLY A 323 -20.53 3.88 -14.65
CA GLY A 323 -20.13 4.24 -16.01
C GLY A 323 -19.28 5.51 -16.12
N ASP A 324 -19.08 6.27 -15.04
CA ASP A 324 -18.10 7.35 -15.00
C ASP A 324 -16.67 6.81 -15.05
N VAL A 325 -15.79 7.49 -15.77
CA VAL A 325 -14.34 7.26 -15.66
C VAL A 325 -13.70 8.43 -14.93
N ILE A 326 -13.18 8.18 -13.74
CA ILE A 326 -12.44 9.18 -12.96
C ILE A 326 -11.06 9.36 -13.59
N GLN A 327 -10.81 10.54 -14.14
CA GLN A 327 -9.56 10.90 -14.83
C GLN A 327 -8.63 11.76 -13.97
N ARG A 328 -9.18 12.60 -13.07
CA ARG A 328 -8.38 13.38 -12.12
C ARG A 328 -9.04 13.40 -10.75
N PHE A 329 -8.22 13.37 -9.71
CA PHE A 329 -8.64 13.50 -8.33
C PHE A 329 -7.83 14.59 -7.65
N ASN A 330 -8.51 15.62 -7.13
CA ASN A 330 -7.89 16.76 -6.45
C ASN A 330 -6.73 17.37 -7.25
N GLY A 331 -6.95 17.58 -8.55
CA GLY A 331 -5.95 18.16 -9.46
C GLY A 331 -4.83 17.22 -9.90
N LYS A 332 -4.77 15.96 -9.47
CA LYS A 332 -3.78 14.96 -9.93
C LYS A 332 -4.41 14.00 -10.95
N GLU A 333 -3.65 13.58 -11.96
CA GLU A 333 -4.11 12.57 -12.93
C GLU A 333 -4.24 11.20 -12.28
N VAL A 334 -5.33 10.49 -12.58
CA VAL A 334 -5.55 9.12 -12.13
C VAL A 334 -5.16 8.20 -13.26
N ALA A 335 -4.05 7.49 -13.12
CA ALA A 335 -3.60 6.55 -14.15
C ALA A 335 -4.47 5.28 -14.18
N ASP A 336 -4.79 4.74 -13.01
CA ASP A 336 -5.52 3.49 -12.82
C ASP A 336 -6.26 3.48 -11.46
N THR A 337 -6.92 2.36 -11.15
CA THR A 337 -7.62 2.18 -9.87
C THR A 337 -6.72 2.25 -8.65
N ARG A 338 -5.47 1.79 -8.73
CA ARG A 338 -4.53 1.81 -7.60
C ARG A 338 -4.18 3.24 -7.24
N ASP A 339 -3.91 4.05 -8.25
CA ASP A 339 -3.59 5.46 -8.06
C ASP A 339 -4.77 6.21 -7.42
N LEU A 340 -6.01 5.96 -7.89
CA LEU A 340 -7.20 6.55 -7.27
C LEU A 340 -7.33 6.18 -5.80
N VAL A 341 -7.18 4.90 -5.43
CA VAL A 341 -7.36 4.50 -4.02
C VAL A 341 -6.29 5.13 -3.13
N ARG A 342 -5.03 5.19 -3.60
CA ARG A 342 -3.96 5.88 -2.88
C ARG A 342 -4.29 7.35 -2.68
N MET A 343 -4.71 8.05 -3.74
CA MET A 343 -5.05 9.47 -3.66
C MET A 343 -6.22 9.75 -2.72
N VAL A 344 -7.25 8.92 -2.74
CA VAL A 344 -8.42 9.05 -1.84
C VAL A 344 -8.02 8.86 -0.39
N ALA A 345 -7.11 7.93 -0.11
CA ALA A 345 -6.68 7.65 1.26
C ALA A 345 -5.65 8.65 1.81
N ASP A 346 -4.86 9.26 0.94
CA ASP A 346 -3.99 10.39 1.28
C ASP A 346 -4.79 11.68 1.57
N ALA A 347 -6.05 11.76 1.12
CA ALA A 347 -6.92 12.90 1.37
C ALA A 347 -7.55 12.81 2.76
N ASN A 348 -7.78 13.97 3.37
CA ASN A 348 -8.41 14.05 4.67
C ASN A 348 -9.90 13.67 4.59
N GLU A 349 -10.43 13.10 5.67
CA GLU A 349 -11.88 13.01 5.84
C GLU A 349 -12.53 14.40 5.77
N ASP A 350 -13.78 14.47 5.33
CA ASP A 350 -14.57 15.70 5.16
C ASP A 350 -14.01 16.73 4.17
N GLN A 351 -12.87 16.48 3.54
CA GLN A 351 -12.32 17.35 2.51
C GLN A 351 -13.23 17.33 1.27
N VAL A 352 -13.58 18.52 0.77
CA VAL A 352 -14.22 18.67 -0.54
C VAL A 352 -13.12 18.63 -1.60
N VAL A 353 -13.20 17.64 -2.49
CA VAL A 353 -12.21 17.42 -3.55
C VAL A 353 -12.85 17.56 -4.93
N PRO A 354 -12.25 18.32 -5.85
CA PRO A 354 -12.69 18.34 -7.24
C PRO A 354 -12.26 17.04 -7.94
N ILE A 355 -13.22 16.35 -8.54
CA ILE A 355 -13.02 15.09 -9.26
C ILE A 355 -13.44 15.29 -10.71
N VAL A 356 -12.50 15.07 -11.64
CA VAL A 356 -12.79 15.15 -13.07
C VAL A 356 -13.19 13.77 -13.56
N VAL A 357 -14.41 13.66 -14.06
CA VAL A 357 -14.97 12.41 -14.62
C VAL A 357 -15.29 12.56 -16.10
N PHE A 358 -15.23 11.46 -16.83
CA PHE A 358 -15.73 11.34 -18.18
C PHE A 358 -17.03 10.54 -18.19
N ARG A 359 -18.09 11.17 -18.71
CA ARG A 359 -19.45 10.65 -18.75
C ARG A 359 -20.07 11.01 -20.10
N ASP A 360 -20.67 10.04 -20.77
CA ASP A 360 -21.41 10.23 -22.03
C ASP A 360 -20.63 11.03 -23.10
N GLY A 361 -19.33 10.72 -23.25
CA GLY A 361 -18.47 11.37 -24.24
C GLY A 361 -17.92 12.75 -23.83
N LYS A 362 -18.21 13.22 -22.60
CA LYS A 362 -17.82 14.55 -22.12
C LYS A 362 -17.10 14.49 -20.79
N THR A 363 -16.16 15.41 -20.59
CA THR A 363 -15.47 15.61 -19.31
C THR A 363 -16.24 16.63 -18.47
N MET A 364 -16.43 16.33 -17.18
CA MET A 364 -17.05 17.23 -16.20
C MET A 364 -16.32 17.16 -14.86
N THR A 365 -16.43 18.21 -14.05
CA THR A 365 -15.86 18.25 -12.69
C THR A 365 -16.98 18.18 -11.67
N LEU A 366 -16.81 17.30 -10.68
CA LEU A 366 -17.73 17.09 -9.57
C LEU A 366 -16.99 17.38 -8.27
N ASP A 367 -17.57 18.23 -7.42
CA ASP A 367 -17.04 18.49 -6.09
C ASP A 367 -17.63 17.47 -5.11
N VAL A 368 -16.78 16.61 -4.55
CA VAL A 368 -17.22 15.53 -3.66
C VAL A 368 -16.61 15.73 -2.28
N LYS A 369 -17.47 15.80 -1.26
CA LYS A 369 -17.04 15.81 0.14
C LYS A 369 -16.73 14.39 0.60
N LEU A 370 -15.47 14.07 0.86
CA LEU A 370 -15.05 12.73 1.30
C LEU A 370 -15.65 12.38 2.67
N GLY A 371 -16.00 11.10 2.85
CA GLY A 371 -16.46 10.56 4.14
C GLY A 371 -15.33 9.86 4.92
N ARG A 372 -15.70 9.21 6.03
CA ARG A 372 -14.79 8.34 6.81
C ARG A 372 -15.00 6.87 6.41
N ARG A 373 -13.91 6.14 6.17
CA ARG A 373 -13.96 4.74 5.69
C ARG A 373 -14.45 3.74 6.75
N GLU A 374 -14.11 3.96 8.02
CA GLU A 374 -14.35 2.99 9.09
C GLU A 374 -15.83 2.75 9.40
N SER A 375 -16.70 3.70 9.06
CA SER A 375 -18.16 3.52 9.16
C SER A 375 -18.78 2.63 8.06
N ALA A 376 -18.00 2.21 7.06
CA ALA A 376 -18.51 1.47 5.89
C ALA A 376 -18.16 -0.03 5.86
N GLU A 377 -17.24 -0.51 6.72
CA GLU A 377 -16.76 -1.91 6.70
C GLU A 377 -17.71 -2.91 7.44
N GLN A 378 -18.90 -2.45 7.90
CA GLN A 378 -19.85 -3.29 8.66
C GLN A 378 -20.89 -4.08 7.83
N ASP A 379 -21.04 -3.82 6.52
CA ASP A 379 -22.12 -4.42 5.73
C ASP A 379 -21.58 -5.22 4.53
N SER A 380 -21.39 -6.53 4.68
CA SER A 380 -21.32 -7.49 3.55
C SER A 380 -21.36 -8.95 4.03
N GLY A 381 -22.55 -9.57 4.11
CA GLY A 381 -22.75 -11.00 4.36
C GLY A 381 -23.03 -11.79 3.08
N ALA A 382 -22.36 -12.93 2.89
CA ALA A 382 -22.42 -13.79 1.70
C ALA A 382 -23.45 -14.94 1.82
N ALA A 383 -24.03 -15.39 0.68
CA ALA A 383 -24.93 -16.55 0.62
C ALA A 383 -24.51 -17.61 -0.44
N LYS A 384 -24.86 -18.88 -0.17
CA LYS A 384 -24.54 -20.12 -0.91
C LYS A 384 -25.68 -20.58 -1.87
N LYS A 385 -25.33 -21.38 -2.89
CA LYS A 385 -26.15 -21.92 -4.02
C LYS A 385 -27.13 -23.07 -3.68
N PRO A 386 -28.19 -23.27 -4.51
CA PRO A 386 -28.51 -24.61 -5.06
C PRO A 386 -29.06 -24.68 -6.53
N THR A 387 -29.51 -25.89 -6.92
CA THR A 387 -29.61 -26.59 -8.24
C THR A 387 -30.86 -26.30 -9.15
N LYS A 388 -31.07 -27.07 -10.24
CA LYS A 388 -31.63 -26.68 -11.58
C LYS A 388 -33.02 -27.26 -11.97
N ALA A 389 -33.87 -26.46 -12.68
CA ALA A 389 -34.77 -26.74 -13.86
C ALA A 389 -35.99 -25.76 -13.90
N PRO A 390 -36.75 -25.51 -15.02
CA PRO A 390 -36.48 -25.46 -16.48
C PRO A 390 -36.75 -24.07 -17.14
N GLU A 391 -36.42 -23.90 -18.43
CA GLU A 391 -36.28 -22.63 -19.21
C GLU A 391 -37.57 -22.01 -19.82
N PRO A 392 -37.68 -20.67 -19.87
CA PRO A 392 -38.51 -19.91 -20.80
C PRO A 392 -37.71 -19.36 -22.01
N ALA A 393 -38.44 -19.08 -23.10
CA ALA A 393 -37.99 -18.74 -24.46
C ALA A 393 -36.63 -18.03 -24.57
N GLU A 394 -35.68 -18.76 -25.14
CA GLU A 394 -34.29 -18.34 -25.32
C GLU A 394 -34.03 -17.69 -26.68
N THR A 395 -33.11 -16.72 -26.72
CA THR A 395 -32.66 -16.12 -27.98
C THR A 395 -31.14 -16.14 -28.08
N LYS A 396 -30.60 -16.55 -29.24
CA LYS A 396 -29.15 -16.51 -29.50
C LYS A 396 -28.71 -15.14 -30.03
N ALA A 397 -27.65 -14.57 -29.46
CA ALA A 397 -27.00 -13.33 -29.92
C ALA A 397 -25.51 -13.32 -29.54
N LEU A 398 -24.61 -13.06 -30.50
CA LEU A 398 -23.15 -12.93 -30.26
C LEU A 398 -22.52 -14.13 -29.49
N GLY A 399 -23.02 -15.35 -29.73
CA GLY A 399 -22.57 -16.57 -29.02
C GLY A 399 -23.20 -16.78 -27.64
N MET A 400 -24.04 -15.86 -27.17
CA MET A 400 -24.83 -16.00 -25.94
C MET A 400 -26.22 -16.54 -26.25
N THR A 401 -26.75 -17.35 -25.34
CA THR A 401 -28.16 -17.68 -25.21
C THR A 401 -28.73 -16.83 -24.08
N LEU A 402 -29.69 -15.97 -24.41
CA LEU A 402 -30.26 -14.96 -23.53
C LEU A 402 -31.68 -15.32 -23.12
N SER A 403 -32.00 -15.10 -21.84
CA SER A 403 -33.35 -15.25 -21.28
C SER A 403 -33.72 -14.01 -20.45
N PRO A 404 -34.97 -13.53 -20.48
CA PRO A 404 -35.43 -12.49 -19.56
C PRO A 404 -35.21 -12.87 -18.09
N LEU A 405 -34.94 -11.90 -17.21
CA LEU A 405 -34.86 -12.18 -15.77
C LEU A 405 -36.26 -12.49 -15.21
N THR A 406 -36.54 -13.78 -14.98
CA THR A 406 -37.76 -14.24 -14.31
C THR A 406 -37.62 -14.23 -12.78
N ALA A 407 -38.73 -14.37 -12.05
CA ALA A 407 -38.72 -14.44 -10.60
C ALA A 407 -37.88 -15.63 -10.09
N GLU A 408 -37.95 -16.77 -10.79
CA GLU A 408 -37.23 -17.98 -10.43
C GLU A 408 -35.71 -17.83 -10.65
N LEU A 409 -35.31 -17.20 -11.76
CA LEU A 409 -33.90 -16.90 -12.02
C LEU A 409 -33.36 -15.88 -11.01
N ARG A 410 -34.17 -14.90 -10.63
CA ARG A 410 -33.82 -13.89 -9.61
C ARG A 410 -33.54 -14.54 -8.26
N ASP A 411 -34.41 -15.42 -7.80
CA ASP A 411 -34.26 -16.13 -6.53
C ASP A 411 -33.02 -17.04 -6.55
N LYS A 412 -32.84 -17.80 -7.65
CA LYS A 412 -31.69 -18.71 -7.81
C LYS A 412 -30.35 -17.97 -7.81
N MET A 413 -30.32 -16.75 -8.31
CA MET A 413 -29.12 -15.92 -8.40
C MET A 413 -28.90 -15.05 -7.15
N GLY A 414 -29.83 -15.07 -6.18
CA GLY A 414 -29.75 -14.26 -4.97
C GLY A 414 -29.82 -12.74 -5.25
N LEU A 415 -30.58 -12.35 -6.27
CA LEU A 415 -30.70 -10.96 -6.70
C LEU A 415 -31.87 -10.25 -6.00
N THR A 416 -31.79 -8.93 -5.87
CA THR A 416 -32.84 -8.14 -5.20
C THR A 416 -34.10 -7.99 -6.07
N PRO A 417 -35.29 -7.77 -5.47
CA PRO A 417 -36.56 -7.68 -6.21
C PRO A 417 -36.65 -6.53 -7.24
N ASP A 418 -35.81 -5.52 -7.10
CA ASP A 418 -35.74 -4.34 -7.96
C ASP A 418 -34.80 -4.53 -9.17
N MET A 419 -33.96 -5.57 -9.18
CA MET A 419 -33.05 -5.82 -10.30
C MET A 419 -33.80 -6.24 -11.57
N GLN A 420 -33.47 -5.58 -12.68
CA GLN A 420 -33.98 -5.86 -14.02
C GLN A 420 -32.81 -6.17 -14.96
N GLY A 421 -33.06 -6.96 -16.00
CA GLY A 421 -32.04 -7.28 -16.98
C GLY A 421 -32.31 -8.58 -17.75
N ILE A 422 -31.27 -9.05 -18.44
CA ILE A 422 -31.28 -10.27 -19.25
C ILE A 422 -30.23 -11.22 -18.71
N VAL A 423 -30.59 -12.47 -18.47
CA VAL A 423 -29.67 -13.50 -17.98
C VAL A 423 -29.02 -14.23 -19.14
N ILE A 424 -27.71 -14.47 -19.05
CA ILE A 424 -26.99 -15.38 -19.94
C ILE A 424 -27.24 -16.81 -19.44
N VAL A 425 -28.11 -17.56 -20.10
CA VAL A 425 -28.46 -18.95 -19.74
C VAL A 425 -27.63 -19.99 -20.50
N GLY A 426 -26.92 -19.55 -21.54
CA GLY A 426 -25.93 -20.37 -22.24
C GLY A 426 -24.89 -19.49 -22.93
N LEU A 427 -23.69 -20.02 -23.10
CA LEU A 427 -22.60 -19.30 -23.72
C LEU A 427 -21.71 -20.27 -24.51
N ASP A 428 -21.53 -20.01 -25.79
CA ASP A 428 -20.59 -20.73 -26.64
C ASP A 428 -19.15 -20.39 -26.23
N GLU A 429 -18.39 -21.38 -25.77
CA GLU A 429 -17.01 -21.18 -25.29
C GLU A 429 -16.04 -20.73 -26.40
N SER A 430 -16.38 -20.97 -27.66
CA SER A 430 -15.61 -20.49 -28.81
C SER A 430 -15.92 -19.03 -29.19
N SER A 431 -16.94 -18.42 -28.57
CA SER A 431 -17.39 -17.07 -28.89
C SER A 431 -16.48 -15.98 -28.32
N GLU A 432 -16.49 -14.82 -28.96
CA GLU A 432 -15.82 -13.63 -28.41
C GLU A 432 -16.43 -13.19 -27.06
N ALA A 433 -17.73 -13.40 -26.85
CA ALA A 433 -18.38 -13.13 -25.56
C ALA A 433 -17.70 -13.91 -24.41
N TYR A 434 -17.39 -15.20 -24.64
CA TYR A 434 -16.65 -16.02 -23.67
C TYR A 434 -15.21 -15.54 -23.47
N ALA A 435 -14.51 -15.23 -24.56
CA ALA A 435 -13.14 -14.73 -24.53
C ALA A 435 -13.01 -13.37 -23.81
N LYS A 436 -14.01 -12.50 -23.90
CA LYS A 436 -14.11 -11.22 -23.17
C LYS A 436 -14.49 -11.39 -21.70
N GLY A 437 -14.77 -12.63 -21.26
CA GLY A 437 -14.94 -12.98 -19.84
C GLY A 437 -16.39 -13.10 -19.38
N LEU A 438 -17.39 -13.03 -20.27
CA LEU A 438 -18.78 -13.36 -19.94
C LEU A 438 -18.90 -14.84 -19.57
N ARG A 439 -19.86 -15.17 -18.72
CA ARG A 439 -20.14 -16.54 -18.26
C ARG A 439 -21.65 -16.78 -18.18
N GLU A 440 -22.04 -18.04 -18.24
CA GLU A 440 -23.40 -18.44 -17.89
C GLU A 440 -23.72 -17.99 -16.44
N GLY A 441 -24.92 -17.48 -16.24
CA GLY A 441 -25.36 -16.90 -14.97
C GLY A 441 -24.98 -15.42 -14.77
N ASP A 442 -24.39 -14.75 -15.76
CA ASP A 442 -24.27 -13.29 -15.72
C ASP A 442 -25.63 -12.63 -16.03
N LEU A 443 -25.99 -11.60 -15.25
CA LEU A 443 -27.13 -10.74 -15.54
C LEU A 443 -26.66 -9.46 -16.25
N ILE A 444 -27.06 -9.24 -17.50
CA ILE A 444 -26.84 -7.99 -18.24
C ILE A 444 -27.87 -6.96 -17.77
N THR A 445 -27.39 -5.84 -17.25
CA THR A 445 -28.22 -4.75 -16.69
C THR A 445 -28.15 -3.47 -17.53
N GLU A 446 -27.02 -3.22 -18.19
CA GLU A 446 -26.86 -2.09 -19.12
C GLU A 446 -26.07 -2.50 -20.36
N ALA A 447 -26.33 -1.82 -21.47
CA ALA A 447 -25.52 -1.89 -22.67
C ALA A 447 -25.43 -0.50 -23.33
N GLY A 448 -24.22 -0.07 -23.65
CA GLY A 448 -23.96 1.26 -24.21
C GLY A 448 -24.26 2.39 -23.23
N GLN A 449 -24.01 2.18 -21.93
CA GLN A 449 -24.31 3.12 -20.83
C GLN A 449 -25.81 3.43 -20.68
N ALA A 450 -26.68 2.52 -21.12
CA ALA A 450 -28.12 2.63 -20.96
C ALA A 450 -28.72 1.35 -20.37
N PRO A 451 -29.74 1.45 -19.50
CA PRO A 451 -30.43 0.29 -18.96
C PRO A 451 -31.00 -0.62 -20.06
N VAL A 452 -30.97 -1.92 -19.80
CA VAL A 452 -31.51 -2.95 -20.67
C VAL A 452 -32.48 -3.81 -19.86
N ALA A 453 -33.76 -3.79 -20.23
CA ALA A 453 -34.80 -4.57 -19.56
C ALA A 453 -35.24 -5.79 -20.38
N SER A 454 -35.00 -5.77 -21.70
CA SER A 454 -35.44 -6.82 -22.61
C SER A 454 -34.39 -7.17 -23.68
N ILE A 455 -34.48 -8.38 -24.23
CA ILE A 455 -33.62 -8.85 -25.33
C ILE A 455 -33.73 -7.92 -26.56
N ALA A 456 -34.90 -7.32 -26.79
CA ALA A 456 -35.08 -6.33 -27.85
C ALA A 456 -34.24 -5.08 -27.59
N ASP A 457 -34.23 -4.56 -26.36
CA ASP A 457 -33.39 -3.41 -25.99
C ASP A 457 -31.92 -3.73 -26.23
N PHE A 458 -31.46 -4.91 -25.81
CA PHE A 458 -30.06 -5.31 -25.99
C PHE A 458 -29.65 -5.38 -27.47
N LYS A 459 -30.50 -5.95 -28.33
CA LYS A 459 -30.27 -5.98 -29.79
C LYS A 459 -30.21 -4.56 -30.37
N ASN A 460 -31.13 -3.69 -29.96
CA ASN A 460 -31.13 -2.30 -30.39
C ASN A 460 -29.82 -1.59 -30.01
N ARG A 461 -29.28 -1.84 -28.81
CA ARG A 461 -27.99 -1.29 -28.36
C ARG A 461 -26.81 -1.79 -29.19
N ILE A 462 -26.81 -3.06 -29.60
CA ILE A 462 -25.80 -3.62 -30.51
C ILE A 462 -25.85 -2.89 -31.87
N ASP A 463 -27.05 -2.72 -32.42
CA ASP A 463 -27.23 -2.08 -33.73
C ASP A 463 -26.92 -0.57 -33.70
N GLU A 464 -27.20 0.11 -32.58
CA GLU A 464 -26.76 1.49 -32.34
C GLU A 464 -25.23 1.61 -32.32
N ALA A 465 -24.54 0.73 -31.59
CA ALA A 465 -23.07 0.74 -31.53
C ALA A 465 -22.44 0.51 -32.91
N ARG A 466 -22.99 -0.44 -33.68
CA ARG A 466 -22.55 -0.70 -35.08
C ARG A 466 -22.78 0.50 -35.99
N ARG A 467 -23.96 1.13 -35.93
CA ARG A 467 -24.27 2.33 -36.72
C ARG A 467 -23.38 3.51 -36.35
N ALA A 468 -22.98 3.62 -35.09
CA ALA A 468 -22.01 4.61 -34.62
C ALA A 468 -20.55 4.26 -34.99
N GLY A 469 -20.30 3.16 -35.69
CA GLY A 469 -18.96 2.72 -36.10
C GLY A 469 -18.09 2.17 -34.97
N ARG A 470 -18.68 1.86 -33.81
CA ARG A 470 -17.95 1.28 -32.67
C ARG A 470 -17.63 -0.19 -32.93
N LYS A 471 -16.43 -0.60 -32.53
CA LYS A 471 -15.99 -2.01 -32.59
C LYS A 471 -16.42 -2.80 -31.37
N SER A 472 -16.63 -2.11 -30.25
CA SER A 472 -17.07 -2.72 -29.00
C SER A 472 -18.28 -2.00 -28.40
N LEU A 473 -19.10 -2.77 -27.69
CA LEU A 473 -20.22 -2.32 -26.88
C LEU A 473 -19.88 -2.55 -25.42
N LEU A 474 -19.92 -1.49 -24.62
CA LEU A 474 -19.73 -1.60 -23.18
C LEU A 474 -21.00 -2.16 -22.54
N VAL A 475 -20.89 -3.27 -21.82
CA VAL A 475 -22.00 -3.97 -21.16
C VAL A 475 -21.73 -4.03 -19.66
N LEU A 476 -22.71 -3.63 -18.84
CA LEU A 476 -22.68 -3.81 -17.38
C LEU A 476 -23.36 -5.11 -17.01
N ILE A 477 -22.61 -6.03 -16.44
CA ILE A 477 -23.12 -7.30 -15.91
C ILE A 477 -23.10 -7.34 -14.39
N ARG A 478 -23.94 -8.19 -13.81
CA ARG A 478 -23.90 -8.59 -12.40
C ARG A 478 -23.57 -10.08 -12.33
N ARG A 479 -22.44 -10.43 -11.70
CA ARG A 479 -22.02 -11.81 -11.46
C ARG A 479 -22.03 -12.09 -9.97
N ASN A 480 -22.90 -12.99 -9.53
CA ASN A 480 -23.15 -13.22 -8.09
C ASN A 480 -23.48 -11.90 -7.35
N GLY A 481 -24.26 -11.01 -7.97
CA GLY A 481 -24.60 -9.68 -7.44
C GLY A 481 -23.55 -8.58 -7.67
N GLU A 482 -22.29 -8.94 -7.95
CA GLU A 482 -21.20 -7.97 -8.11
C GLU A 482 -21.18 -7.34 -9.51
N PRO A 483 -21.09 -6.00 -9.64
CA PRO A 483 -21.06 -5.31 -10.93
C PRO A 483 -19.71 -5.44 -11.63
N ARG A 484 -19.77 -5.60 -12.95
CA ARG A 484 -18.59 -5.61 -13.80
C ARG A 484 -18.91 -5.10 -15.20
N PHE A 485 -18.08 -4.19 -15.71
CA PHE A 485 -18.15 -3.82 -17.12
C PHE A 485 -17.34 -4.78 -17.99
N VAL A 486 -17.89 -5.15 -19.14
CA VAL A 486 -17.26 -5.96 -20.18
C VAL A 486 -17.42 -5.24 -21.52
N ALA A 487 -16.33 -5.12 -22.28
CA ALA A 487 -16.38 -4.62 -23.66
C ALA A 487 -16.61 -5.81 -24.60
N LEU A 488 -17.83 -5.90 -25.13
CA LEU A 488 -18.25 -6.95 -26.05
C LEU A 488 -17.98 -6.50 -27.49
N SER A 489 -17.27 -7.30 -28.27
CA SER A 489 -17.05 -6.96 -29.68
C SER A 489 -18.36 -7.00 -30.46
N VAL A 490 -18.58 -5.98 -31.29
CA VAL A 490 -19.76 -5.82 -32.14
C VAL A 490 -19.43 -5.65 -33.63
N GLY A 491 -18.14 -5.63 -34.01
CA GLY A 491 -17.69 -5.59 -35.41
C GLY A 491 -16.69 -6.70 -35.75
N LYS A 492 -16.75 -7.35 -36.91
CA LYS A 492 -17.62 -7.14 -38.08
C LYS A 492 -19.07 -7.59 -37.88
#